data_AF-A0A482PM22-F1
#
_entry.id   AF-A0A482PM22-F1
#
_cell.length_a   1.000
_cell.length_b   1.000
_cell.length_c   1.000
_cell.angle_alpha   90.00
_cell.angle_beta   90.00
_cell.angle_gamma   90.00
#
_symmetry.space_group_name_H-M   'P 1'
#
loop_
_entity.id
_entity.type
_entity.pdbx_description
1 polymer ?
#
loop_
_entity_poly.entity_id
_entity_poly.type
_entity_poly.pdbx_seq_one_letter_code
_entity_poly.pdbx_strand_id
1 'polypeptide(L)'
;MLPASSSSANLYSWMYISGKENPSTPESVSELNHNHFLSPELQEKLDVMFAIYSCARNNDERENIYPELRDFVSSLMDKRNNVFEVINEDTDEVTGALRAGMTIEDRDSYIRDLFFLHSLKVKIEESRQDKEDWKCKVYDLLCPHHSSELYGDLRAIKCLVEGCSDDFSPFDTIKVPDLTYNKGSLQIG
;
A
#
# COMPACT_ATOMS: atom_id res chain seq x y z
N MET A 1 39.78 16.89 -14.17
CA MET A 1 38.43 17.44 -14.41
C MET A 1 37.49 16.28 -14.68
N LEU A 2 36.35 16.31 -14.00
CA LEU A 2 35.42 15.20 -13.72
C LEU A 2 34.85 14.50 -14.97
N PRO A 3 34.59 13.19 -14.93
CA PRO A 3 33.58 12.58 -15.78
C PRO A 3 32.19 12.68 -15.12
N ALA A 4 31.19 12.90 -15.96
CA ALA A 4 29.79 13.04 -15.60
C ALA A 4 29.22 11.73 -15.02
N SER A 5 28.66 11.80 -13.82
CA SER A 5 27.84 10.74 -13.22
C SER A 5 26.37 10.95 -13.56
N SER A 6 25.95 10.47 -14.73
CA SER A 6 24.55 10.15 -14.98
C SER A 6 24.27 8.76 -14.42
N SER A 7 24.04 8.68 -13.11
CA SER A 7 23.49 7.47 -12.49
C SER A 7 21.97 7.61 -12.49
N SER A 8 21.34 7.15 -13.56
CA SER A 8 19.94 6.74 -13.49
C SER A 8 19.89 5.54 -12.55
N ALA A 9 19.58 5.80 -11.27
CA ALA A 9 19.37 4.76 -10.28
C ALA A 9 18.22 3.88 -10.77
N ASN A 10 18.62 2.73 -11.32
CA ASN A 10 17.75 1.72 -11.87
C ASN A 10 17.04 1.05 -10.69
N LEU A 11 15.79 1.45 -10.42
CA LEU A 11 14.97 1.00 -9.28
C LEU A 11 14.61 -0.50 -9.31
N TYR A 12 15.16 -1.29 -10.22
CA TYR A 12 14.90 -2.72 -10.37
C TYR A 12 15.77 -3.65 -9.51
N SER A 13 16.48 -3.14 -8.49
CA SER A 13 17.48 -3.94 -7.73
C SER A 13 16.99 -4.54 -6.39
N TRP A 14 15.70 -4.82 -6.22
CA TRP A 14 15.18 -5.47 -5.00
C TRP A 14 14.64 -6.88 -5.23
N MET A 15 15.23 -7.63 -6.17
CA MET A 15 15.11 -9.09 -6.15
C MET A 15 16.00 -9.66 -5.04
N TYR A 16 15.51 -9.67 -3.81
CA TYR A 16 15.99 -10.62 -2.79
C TYR A 16 14.82 -11.45 -2.25
N ILE A 17 14.82 -12.70 -2.72
CA ILE A 17 14.03 -13.81 -2.22
C ILE A 17 14.57 -14.18 -0.84
N SER A 18 13.71 -14.18 0.19
CA SER A 18 14.02 -14.78 1.48
C SER A 18 12.94 -15.80 1.84
N GLY A 19 13.15 -17.04 1.41
CA GLY A 19 12.26 -18.17 1.67
C GLY A 19 12.13 -18.49 3.16
N LYS A 20 11.04 -18.01 3.76
CA LYS A 20 10.33 -18.78 4.78
C LYS A 20 9.10 -19.35 4.08
N GLU A 21 9.05 -20.68 3.92
CA GLU A 21 7.89 -21.41 3.40
C GLU A 21 6.68 -21.21 4.35
N ASN A 22 6.06 -20.04 4.31
CA ASN A 22 4.75 -19.80 4.87
C ASN A 22 3.79 -19.72 3.68
N PRO A 23 2.80 -20.61 3.57
CA PRO A 23 1.99 -20.69 2.38
C PRO A 23 1.12 -19.42 2.28
N SER A 24 1.33 -18.66 1.21
CA SER A 24 0.33 -17.71 0.73
C SER A 24 -1.01 -18.43 0.66
N THR A 25 -2.01 -17.87 1.32
CA THR A 25 -3.37 -18.39 1.29
C THR A 25 -4.12 -17.81 0.09
N PRO A 26 -5.27 -18.37 -0.32
CA PRO A 26 -6.05 -17.77 -1.41
C PRO A 26 -6.36 -16.29 -1.16
N GLU A 27 -6.66 -15.92 0.07
CA GLU A 27 -7.06 -14.57 0.48
C GLU A 27 -5.91 -13.58 0.71
N SER A 28 -4.68 -14.06 0.96
CA SER A 28 -3.56 -13.17 1.34
C SER A 28 -2.19 -13.71 0.93
N VAL A 29 -1.21 -12.83 0.83
CA VAL A 29 0.18 -13.18 0.53
C VAL A 29 1.12 -12.73 1.65
N SER A 30 2.16 -13.53 1.90
CA SER A 30 3.24 -13.20 2.84
C SER A 30 4.50 -12.71 2.16
N GLU A 31 4.59 -12.88 0.83
CA GLU A 31 5.68 -12.38 -0.01
C GLU A 31 5.08 -11.81 -1.31
N LEU A 32 5.61 -10.67 -1.75
CA LEU A 32 5.21 -10.06 -3.01
C LEU A 32 5.84 -10.82 -4.19
N ASN A 33 5.08 -11.00 -5.26
CA ASN A 33 5.54 -11.64 -6.49
C ASN A 33 5.37 -10.70 -7.70
N HIS A 34 5.73 -11.19 -8.89
CA HIS A 34 5.70 -10.39 -10.11
C HIS A 34 4.31 -9.82 -10.50
N ASN A 35 3.22 -10.46 -10.05
CA ASN A 35 1.85 -9.98 -10.26
C ASN A 35 1.49 -8.77 -9.39
N HIS A 36 2.27 -8.49 -8.34
CA HIS A 36 1.98 -7.40 -7.39
C HIS A 36 2.66 -6.09 -7.75
N PHE A 37 3.60 -6.10 -8.71
CA PHE A 37 4.20 -4.89 -9.23
C PHE A 37 3.23 -4.12 -10.12
N LEU A 38 3.44 -2.80 -10.20
CA LEU A 38 2.62 -1.90 -10.99
C LEU A 38 2.58 -2.34 -12.46
N SER A 39 1.39 -2.32 -13.04
CA SER A 39 1.26 -2.39 -14.50
C SER A 39 1.80 -1.09 -15.12
N PRO A 40 2.11 -1.09 -16.43
CA PRO A 40 2.57 0.12 -17.12
C PRO A 40 1.63 1.32 -16.92
N GLU A 41 0.31 1.07 -16.92
CA GLU A 41 -0.71 2.10 -16.74
C GLU A 41 -0.68 2.71 -15.32
N LEU A 42 -0.52 1.87 -14.29
CA LEU A 42 -0.37 2.34 -12.91
C LEU A 42 0.95 3.05 -12.68
N GLN A 43 2.03 2.60 -13.34
CA GLN A 43 3.34 3.25 -13.28
C GLN A 43 3.29 4.65 -13.90
N GLU A 44 2.68 4.79 -15.09
CA GLU A 44 2.50 6.09 -15.74
C GLU A 44 1.66 7.03 -14.87
N LYS A 45 0.54 6.54 -14.32
CA LYS A 45 -0.30 7.31 -13.40
C LYS A 45 0.47 7.77 -12.16
N LEU A 46 1.30 6.90 -11.58
CA LEU A 46 2.13 7.22 -10.42
C LEU A 46 3.11 8.35 -10.75
N ASP A 47 3.79 8.23 -11.88
CA ASP A 47 4.81 9.20 -12.31
C ASP A 47 4.18 10.56 -12.65
N VAL A 48 3.01 10.58 -13.29
CA VAL A 48 2.26 11.81 -13.56
C VAL A 48 1.78 12.48 -12.27
N MET A 49 1.14 11.73 -11.36
CA MET A 49 0.66 12.28 -10.08
C MET A 49 1.81 12.85 -9.26
N PHE A 50 2.93 12.12 -9.17
CA PHE A 50 4.10 12.58 -8.45
C PHE A 50 4.76 13.80 -9.11
N ALA A 51 4.83 13.85 -10.44
CA ALA A 51 5.36 15.01 -11.16
C ALA A 51 4.52 16.27 -10.90
N ILE A 52 3.19 16.16 -10.90
CA ILE A 52 2.29 17.27 -10.55
C ILE A 52 2.54 17.72 -9.11
N TYR A 53 2.60 16.77 -8.17
CA TYR A 53 2.81 17.06 -6.75
C TYR A 53 4.15 17.76 -6.48
N SER A 54 5.24 17.24 -7.04
CA SER A 54 6.60 17.73 -6.81
C SER A 54 6.89 19.06 -7.50
N CYS A 55 6.33 19.30 -8.69
CA CYS A 55 6.51 20.57 -9.43
C CYS A 55 5.61 21.71 -8.93
N ALA A 56 4.59 21.41 -8.13
CA ALA A 56 3.65 22.39 -7.64
C ALA A 56 4.30 23.40 -6.69
N ARG A 57 3.99 24.69 -6.92
CA ARG A 57 4.61 25.84 -6.25
C ARG A 57 3.86 26.25 -4.98
N ASN A 58 2.58 25.91 -4.90
CA ASN A 58 1.69 26.22 -3.79
C ASN A 58 0.79 25.02 -3.45
N ASN A 59 -0.01 25.14 -2.39
CA ASN A 59 -0.85 24.04 -1.93
C ASN A 59 -2.02 23.76 -2.88
N ASP A 60 -2.61 24.78 -3.51
CA ASP A 60 -3.72 24.60 -4.45
C ASP A 60 -3.28 23.75 -5.65
N GLU A 61 -2.10 24.03 -6.21
CA GLU A 61 -1.51 23.24 -7.29
C GLU A 61 -1.20 21.79 -6.87
N ARG A 62 -0.72 21.59 -5.64
CA ARG A 62 -0.48 20.23 -5.09
C ARG A 62 -1.78 19.46 -4.92
N GLU A 63 -2.83 20.15 -4.48
CA GLU A 63 -4.15 19.55 -4.24
C GLU A 63 -4.91 19.25 -5.55
N ASN A 64 -4.39 19.62 -6.72
CA ASN A 64 -5.01 19.26 -8.01
C ASN A 64 -5.13 17.75 -8.23
N ILE A 65 -4.23 16.94 -7.65
CA ILE A 65 -4.32 15.47 -7.74
C ILE A 65 -5.31 14.87 -6.72
N TYR A 66 -5.83 15.68 -5.79
CA TYR A 66 -6.71 15.20 -4.71
C TYR A 66 -7.98 14.51 -5.21
N PRO A 67 -8.76 15.07 -6.18
CA PRO A 67 -9.98 14.42 -6.63
C PRO A 67 -9.72 13.02 -7.20
N GLU A 68 -8.70 12.89 -8.04
CA GLU A 68 -8.36 11.61 -8.67
C GLU A 68 -7.82 10.59 -7.65
N LEU A 69 -7.00 11.03 -6.70
CA LEU A 69 -6.51 10.17 -5.62
C LEU A 69 -7.66 9.72 -4.70
N ARG A 70 -8.58 10.63 -4.37
CA ARG A 70 -9.76 10.31 -3.57
C ARG A 70 -10.63 9.25 -4.26
N ASP A 71 -10.90 9.42 -5.54
CA ASP A 71 -11.71 8.47 -6.32
C ASP A 71 -11.01 7.11 -6.44
N PHE A 72 -9.67 7.11 -6.55
CA PHE A 72 -8.86 5.90 -6.53
C PHE A 72 -8.96 5.17 -5.18
N VAL A 73 -8.79 5.89 -4.06
CA VAL A 73 -8.93 5.31 -2.71
C VAL A 73 -10.35 4.78 -2.48
N SER A 74 -11.39 5.50 -2.91
CA SER A 74 -12.78 5.04 -2.82
C SER A 74 -12.97 3.73 -3.62
N SER A 75 -12.49 3.70 -4.86
CA SER A 75 -12.58 2.52 -5.73
C SER A 75 -11.80 1.34 -5.16
N LEU A 76 -10.65 1.58 -4.52
CA LEU A 76 -9.88 0.56 -3.82
C LEU A 76 -10.68 -0.05 -2.66
N MET A 77 -11.36 0.77 -1.86
CA MET A 77 -12.18 0.27 -0.76
C MET A 77 -13.40 -0.50 -1.26
N ASP A 78 -14.05 -0.03 -2.33
CA ASP A 78 -15.12 -0.79 -2.99
C ASP A 78 -14.61 -2.15 -3.50
N LYS A 79 -13.41 -2.17 -4.09
CA LYS A 79 -12.75 -3.39 -4.53
C LYS A 79 -12.44 -4.33 -3.36
N ARG A 80 -11.92 -3.81 -2.23
CA ARG A 80 -11.70 -4.61 -1.01
C ARG A 80 -12.98 -5.30 -0.59
N ASN A 81 -14.07 -4.53 -0.48
CA ASN A 81 -15.37 -5.02 -0.03
C ASN A 81 -16.00 -6.04 -0.96
N ASN A 82 -15.71 -5.97 -2.26
CA ASN A 82 -16.22 -6.92 -3.26
C ASN A 82 -15.37 -8.19 -3.39
N VAL A 83 -14.06 -8.11 -3.10
CA VAL A 83 -13.13 -9.25 -3.26
C VAL A 83 -13.04 -10.08 -1.97
N PHE A 84 -13.03 -9.43 -0.81
CA PHE A 84 -12.75 -10.07 0.47
C PHE A 84 -13.95 -10.04 1.41
N GLU A 85 -13.94 -10.99 2.34
CA GLU A 85 -14.83 -11.01 3.50
C GLU A 85 -14.05 -11.37 4.76
N VAL A 86 -14.59 -10.92 5.89
CA VAL A 86 -14.07 -11.24 7.22
C VAL A 86 -15.10 -12.12 7.91
N ILE A 87 -14.62 -13.22 8.48
CA ILE A 87 -15.44 -14.25 9.13
C ILE A 87 -15.13 -14.22 10.62
N ASN A 88 -16.18 -14.28 11.45
CA ASN A 88 -16.10 -14.18 12.91
C ASN A 88 -15.44 -12.87 13.38
N GLU A 89 -15.92 -11.73 12.87
CA GLU A 89 -15.54 -10.43 13.45
C GLU A 89 -15.84 -10.39 14.95
N ASP A 90 -15.04 -9.61 15.69
CA ASP A 90 -15.13 -9.39 17.13
C ASP A 90 -14.77 -10.62 17.99
N THR A 91 -14.15 -11.66 17.42
CA THR A 91 -13.69 -12.85 18.16
C THR A 91 -12.18 -13.10 18.02
N ASP A 92 -11.65 -14.01 18.84
CA ASP A 92 -10.25 -14.46 18.73
C ASP A 92 -10.03 -15.36 17.50
N GLU A 93 -11.11 -15.89 16.92
CA GLU A 93 -11.11 -16.73 15.71
C GLU A 93 -11.42 -15.95 14.43
N VAL A 94 -11.19 -14.63 14.43
CA VAL A 94 -11.36 -13.79 13.24
C VAL A 94 -10.44 -14.26 12.12
N THR A 95 -11.00 -14.39 10.92
CA THR A 95 -10.27 -14.84 9.72
C THR A 95 -10.71 -14.08 8.49
N GLY A 96 -9.82 -13.96 7.51
CA GLY A 96 -10.14 -13.42 6.19
C GLY A 96 -10.41 -14.53 5.18
N ALA A 97 -11.23 -14.24 4.17
CA ALA A 97 -11.47 -15.11 3.03
C ALA A 97 -11.70 -14.31 1.75
N LEU A 98 -11.53 -14.96 0.59
CA LEU A 98 -12.07 -14.46 -0.67
C LEU A 98 -13.58 -14.69 -0.69
N ARG A 99 -14.34 -13.71 -1.18
CA ARG A 99 -15.78 -13.89 -1.42
C ARG A 99 -16.04 -14.95 -2.48
N ALA A 100 -17.22 -15.57 -2.40
CA ALA A 100 -17.67 -16.54 -3.37
C ALA A 100 -17.61 -15.98 -4.82
N GLY A 101 -16.92 -16.70 -5.70
CA GLY A 101 -16.76 -16.32 -7.11
C GLY A 101 -15.56 -15.40 -7.39
N MET A 102 -14.83 -14.97 -6.37
CA MET A 102 -13.61 -14.18 -6.52
C MET A 102 -12.39 -15.09 -6.61
N THR A 103 -11.36 -14.60 -7.30
CA THR A 103 -10.17 -15.37 -7.65
C THR A 103 -8.90 -14.76 -7.05
N ILE A 104 -7.81 -15.52 -7.15
CA ILE A 104 -6.47 -15.03 -6.80
C ILE A 104 -6.07 -13.82 -7.67
N GLU A 105 -6.55 -13.74 -8.91
CA GLU A 105 -6.29 -12.61 -9.80
C GLU A 105 -6.96 -11.33 -9.28
N ASP A 106 -8.16 -11.45 -8.70
CA ASP A 106 -8.87 -10.32 -8.07
C ASP A 106 -8.11 -9.80 -6.85
N ARG A 107 -7.58 -10.71 -6.02
CA ARG A 107 -6.68 -10.37 -4.91
C ARG A 107 -5.42 -9.66 -5.42
N ASP A 108 -4.71 -10.24 -6.38
CA ASP A 108 -3.46 -9.67 -6.87
C ASP A 108 -3.71 -8.30 -7.57
N SER A 109 -4.88 -8.12 -8.17
CA SER A 109 -5.37 -6.84 -8.67
C SER A 109 -5.59 -5.82 -7.56
N TYR A 110 -6.16 -6.21 -6.42
CA TYR A 110 -6.26 -5.34 -5.25
C TYR A 110 -4.88 -4.95 -4.70
N ILE A 111 -3.97 -5.93 -4.59
CA ILE A 111 -2.62 -5.70 -4.05
C ILE A 111 -1.82 -4.73 -4.93
N ARG A 112 -1.94 -4.80 -6.27
CA ARG A 112 -1.31 -3.81 -7.17
C ARG A 112 -1.79 -2.39 -6.93
N ASP A 113 -3.10 -2.21 -6.72
CA ASP A 113 -3.66 -0.89 -6.45
C ASP A 113 -3.24 -0.38 -5.05
N LEU A 114 -3.09 -1.28 -4.08
CA LEU A 114 -2.51 -0.97 -2.77
C LEU A 114 -1.03 -0.58 -2.87
N PHE A 115 -0.25 -1.29 -3.71
CA PHE A 115 1.16 -0.99 -3.98
C PHE A 115 1.33 0.37 -4.66
N PHE A 116 0.39 0.78 -5.50
CA PHE A 116 0.33 2.13 -6.06
C PHE A 116 0.23 3.20 -4.96
N LEU A 117 -0.67 3.04 -3.98
CA LEU A 117 -0.80 3.97 -2.87
C LEU A 117 0.46 4.02 -1.99
N HIS A 118 1.05 2.86 -1.67
CA HIS A 118 2.31 2.80 -0.92
C HIS A 118 3.43 3.54 -1.68
N SER A 119 3.61 3.24 -2.97
CA SER A 119 4.64 3.87 -3.80
C SER A 119 4.47 5.39 -3.91
N LEU A 120 3.24 5.87 -4.07
CA LEU A 120 2.95 7.31 -4.12
C LEU A 120 3.26 7.97 -2.78
N LYS A 121 2.90 7.33 -1.67
CA LYS A 121 3.19 7.81 -0.32
C LYS A 121 4.69 7.96 -0.09
N VAL A 122 5.48 6.94 -0.39
CA VAL A 122 6.95 6.97 -0.23
C VAL A 122 7.56 8.13 -1.02
N LYS A 123 7.21 8.27 -2.31
CA LYS A 123 7.70 9.38 -3.14
C LYS A 123 7.33 10.76 -2.55
N ILE A 124 6.10 10.90 -2.04
CA ILE A 124 5.65 12.15 -1.40
C ILE A 124 6.43 12.41 -0.10
N GLU A 125 6.63 11.41 0.75
CA GLU A 125 7.43 11.53 1.99
C GLU A 125 8.86 11.98 1.70
N GLU A 126 9.52 11.37 0.71
CA GLU A 126 10.86 11.76 0.25
C GLU A 126 10.89 13.22 -0.22
N SER A 127 9.88 13.67 -0.97
CA SER A 127 9.79 15.06 -1.44
C SER A 127 9.53 16.09 -0.32
N ARG A 128 9.10 15.63 0.86
CA ARG A 128 8.67 16.45 2.00
C ARG A 128 9.71 16.56 3.11
N GLN A 129 10.86 15.87 3.03
CA GLN A 129 11.84 15.78 4.12
C GLN A 129 12.33 17.14 4.66
N ASP A 130 12.24 18.22 3.87
CA ASP A 130 12.62 19.58 4.31
C ASP A 130 11.44 20.46 4.78
N LYS A 131 10.21 19.92 4.83
CA LYS A 131 8.92 20.65 4.88
C LYS A 131 7.84 19.92 5.71
N GLU A 132 8.22 19.32 6.83
CA GLU A 132 7.35 18.42 7.62
C GLU A 132 6.00 19.03 8.04
N ASP A 133 5.91 20.35 8.27
CA ASP A 133 4.74 21.00 8.87
C ASP A 133 3.59 21.41 7.91
N TRP A 134 3.57 20.91 6.67
CA TRP A 134 2.56 21.34 5.70
C TRP A 134 1.31 20.47 5.73
N LYS A 135 0.17 21.06 6.13
CA LYS A 135 -1.15 20.48 5.92
C LYS A 135 -1.39 20.28 4.42
N CYS A 136 -1.59 19.03 4.00
CA CYS A 136 -1.76 18.68 2.59
C CYS A 136 -2.77 17.56 2.49
N LYS A 137 -3.95 17.87 1.91
CA LYS A 137 -5.06 16.91 1.82
C LYS A 137 -4.70 15.63 1.07
N VAL A 138 -3.80 15.72 0.09
CA VAL A 138 -3.28 14.57 -0.67
C VAL A 138 -2.55 13.60 0.26
N TYR A 139 -1.68 14.11 1.12
CA TYR A 139 -0.92 13.27 2.04
C TYR A 139 -1.81 12.71 3.15
N ASP A 140 -2.78 13.49 3.62
CA ASP A 140 -3.76 13.06 4.62
C ASP A 140 -4.57 11.85 4.12
N LEU A 141 -4.90 11.78 2.81
CA LEU A 141 -5.54 10.59 2.21
C LEU A 141 -4.66 9.33 2.26
N LEU A 142 -3.35 9.49 2.16
CA LEU A 142 -2.36 8.39 2.24
C LEU A 142 -1.99 8.03 3.70
N CYS A 143 -2.54 8.78 4.66
CA CYS A 143 -2.40 8.57 6.09
C CYS A 143 -3.77 8.32 6.72
N PRO A 144 -4.46 7.23 6.34
CA PRO A 144 -5.78 6.94 6.86
C PRO A 144 -5.75 6.72 8.37
N HIS A 145 -6.91 6.88 9.02
CA HIS A 145 -7.03 6.70 10.47
C HIS A 145 -6.55 5.31 10.89
N HIS A 146 -5.84 5.21 12.02
CA HIS A 146 -5.19 3.98 12.46
C HIS A 146 -6.16 2.83 12.78
N SER A 147 -7.45 3.09 13.00
CA SER A 147 -8.46 2.04 13.17
C SER A 147 -9.05 1.53 11.85
N SER A 148 -8.67 2.11 10.72
CA SER A 148 -9.26 1.79 9.42
C SER A 148 -8.62 0.56 8.77
N GLU A 149 -9.40 -0.10 7.93
CA GLU A 149 -9.00 -1.21 7.06
C GLU A 149 -7.79 -0.86 6.20
N LEU A 150 -7.83 0.30 5.51
CA LEU A 150 -6.75 0.74 4.62
C LEU A 150 -5.45 0.99 5.39
N TYR A 151 -5.52 1.43 6.65
CA TYR A 151 -4.33 1.59 7.48
C TYR A 151 -3.63 0.25 7.73
N GLY A 152 -4.38 -0.79 8.09
CA GLY A 152 -3.85 -2.14 8.30
C GLY A 152 -3.12 -2.66 7.05
N ASP A 153 -3.74 -2.50 5.89
CA ASP A 153 -3.19 -2.94 4.61
C ASP A 153 -1.94 -2.16 4.21
N LEU A 154 -1.96 -0.82 4.34
CA LEU A 154 -0.78 0.01 4.05
C LEU A 154 0.38 -0.27 4.99
N ARG A 155 0.09 -0.59 6.26
CA ARG A 155 1.11 -1.00 7.24
C ARG A 155 1.72 -2.35 6.87
N ALA A 156 0.89 -3.33 6.48
CA ALA A 156 1.35 -4.65 6.11
C ALA A 156 2.18 -4.62 4.82
N ILE A 157 1.73 -3.91 3.77
CA ILE A 157 2.49 -3.81 2.52
C ILE A 157 3.81 -3.08 2.72
N LYS A 158 3.86 -2.04 3.56
CA LYS A 158 5.10 -1.36 3.94
C LYS A 158 6.13 -2.35 4.47
N CYS A 159 5.73 -3.25 5.36
CA CYS A 159 6.64 -4.23 5.93
C CYS A 159 7.12 -5.28 4.93
N LEU A 160 6.28 -5.68 3.98
CA LEU A 160 6.71 -6.60 2.92
C LEU A 160 7.67 -5.92 1.92
N VAL A 161 7.55 -4.61 1.71
CA VAL A 161 8.39 -3.86 0.75
C VAL A 161 9.70 -3.38 1.36
N GLU A 162 9.65 -2.80 2.55
CA GLU A 162 10.79 -2.13 3.19
C GLU A 162 11.55 -3.07 4.16
N GLY A 163 11.00 -4.26 4.44
CA GLY A 163 11.44 -5.16 5.49
C GLY A 163 10.74 -4.86 6.82
N CYS A 164 10.62 -5.87 7.68
CA CYS A 164 9.85 -5.79 8.93
C CYS A 164 10.22 -4.55 9.75
N SER A 165 9.21 -3.75 10.10
CA SER A 165 9.36 -2.71 11.13
C SER A 165 9.40 -3.36 12.52
N ASP A 166 9.92 -2.63 13.51
CA ASP A 166 9.91 -3.04 14.92
C ASP A 166 8.48 -3.19 15.51
N ASP A 167 7.44 -2.84 14.73
CA ASP A 167 6.03 -2.89 15.12
C ASP A 167 5.41 -4.29 15.01
N PHE A 168 6.06 -5.23 14.32
CA PHE A 168 5.58 -6.60 14.16
C PHE A 168 6.40 -7.56 15.01
N SER A 169 5.71 -8.51 15.65
CA SER A 169 6.38 -9.62 16.31
C SER A 169 7.22 -10.38 15.28
N PRO A 170 8.49 -10.74 15.59
CA PRO A 170 9.34 -11.50 14.69
C PRO A 170 8.81 -12.92 14.40
N PHE A 171 7.76 -13.35 15.12
CA PHE A 171 7.10 -14.64 14.95
C PHE A 171 5.81 -14.56 14.12
N ASP A 172 5.26 -13.36 13.92
CA ASP A 172 4.00 -13.20 13.19
C ASP A 172 4.26 -13.13 11.69
N THR A 173 3.44 -13.85 10.92
CA THR A 173 3.49 -13.77 9.46
C THR A 173 2.68 -12.57 9.02
N ILE A 174 3.33 -11.58 8.42
CA ILE A 174 2.68 -10.43 7.83
C ILE A 174 1.90 -10.88 6.60
N LYS A 175 0.64 -10.47 6.50
CA LYS A 175 -0.27 -10.82 5.40
C LYS A 175 -0.74 -9.56 4.69
N VAL A 176 -0.77 -9.61 3.36
CA VAL A 176 -1.33 -8.56 2.50
C VAL A 176 -2.42 -9.16 1.61
N PRO A 177 -3.65 -8.60 1.61
CA PRO A 177 -4.16 -7.60 2.56
C PRO A 177 -4.26 -8.12 4.01
N ASP A 178 -4.24 -7.22 4.99
CA ASP A 178 -4.41 -7.52 6.42
C ASP A 178 -5.91 -7.46 6.77
N LEU A 179 -6.61 -8.56 6.46
CA LEU A 179 -8.06 -8.67 6.61
C LEU A 179 -8.52 -8.72 8.06
N THR A 180 -7.65 -9.12 8.98
CA THR A 180 -7.96 -9.29 10.41
C THR A 180 -7.61 -8.07 11.26
N TYR A 181 -6.95 -7.07 10.65
CA TYR A 181 -6.55 -5.84 11.34
C TYR A 181 -7.74 -5.14 12.02
N ASN A 182 -7.63 -4.92 13.34
CA ASN A 182 -8.64 -4.21 14.13
C ASN A 182 -10.05 -4.83 14.07
N LYS A 183 -10.14 -6.15 13.85
CA LYS A 183 -11.40 -6.91 13.76
C LYS A 183 -11.54 -8.04 14.78
N GLY A 184 -10.56 -8.17 15.69
CA GLY A 184 -10.57 -9.18 16.75
C GLY A 184 -11.21 -8.69 18.05
N SER A 185 -10.96 -9.43 19.13
CA SER A 185 -11.46 -9.15 20.49
C SER A 185 -10.98 -7.83 21.10
N LEU A 186 -9.78 -7.38 20.71
CA LEU A 186 -9.22 -6.08 21.08
C LEU A 186 -9.18 -5.16 19.86
N GLN A 187 -9.76 -3.97 20.00
CA GLN A 187 -9.87 -2.99 18.93
C GLN A 187 -9.44 -1.61 19.42
N ILE A 188 -8.93 -0.81 18.49
CA ILE A 188 -8.57 0.58 18.71
C ILE A 188 -9.81 1.44 18.46
N GLY A 189 -10.17 2.28 19.43
CA GLY A 189 -11.33 3.18 19.41
C GLY A 189 -11.13 4.44 20.22
#